data_AF-A0A3N0XCC0-F1
#
_entry.id   AF-A0A3N0XCC0-F1
#
_cell.length_a   1.000
_cell.length_b   1.000
_cell.length_c   1.000
_cell.angle_alpha   90.00
_cell.angle_beta   90.00
_cell.angle_gamma   90.00
#
_symmetry.space_group_name_H-M   'P 1'
#
loop_
_entity.id
_entity.type
_entity.pdbx_description
1 polymer ?
#
loop_
_entity_poly.entity_id
_entity_poly.type
_entity_poly.pdbx_seq_one_letter_code
_entity_poly.pdbx_strand_id
1 'polypeptide(L)'
;MRIGKIVSVEYDKFRVKLFHNTKISTVNISGKVYYFGNIGSYLKVNNSLGDSIVCEVISVLDSSNDSKPFSEFNLDSSRELIIKPIGTLFKNNSFSMGVGIFPSIYSDVQIVTEENMRTIFTDKEIVSSDSKIHSYFDIGISKNFINYHVDININKLFGIHTAILGNSGSGKSNTISHILQELLRKKNNIGAGIKVILLDVNGEYKNAFNKGVSNDISTHFYKPQISKEHQKFELPYYLMNLDEWSAFLMASDKTQKPFWDRVLQECYRFYKIDTDDSVMQETYINYLRYKLVNILDFIFSRVDSDTANVTSAASAIRKIQSIIKTSFKKNESVNELLSDISFVLEKCTLSYGVQNNNLKIAIETLKDKISFDTAVEVEATKLKHGNYYDYKFLKIACEIVLLEENAKGNYKIYDNTSTMMSRLDYFLDNSECNFMKVENKYSDESDYLKKVLFIDSEDKKQLIVIDSSELSRDILELTSSVLCRIVFDHRKRLTGEQRKKNPIHLVLDEAHRYIKKDTD
;
A
#
# COMPACT_ATOMS: atom_id res chain seq x y z
N MET A 1 -26.15 42.68 8.63
CA MET A 1 -26.60 43.69 7.65
C MET A 1 -27.51 43.01 6.63
N ARG A 2 -28.61 43.66 6.24
CA ARG A 2 -29.49 43.22 5.15
C ARG A 2 -28.97 43.80 3.83
N ILE A 3 -28.87 42.98 2.80
CA ILE A 3 -28.21 43.35 1.52
C ILE A 3 -29.14 43.33 0.31
N GLY A 4 -30.29 42.66 0.45
CA GLY A 4 -31.23 42.47 -0.64
C GLY A 4 -32.42 41.64 -0.20
N LYS A 5 -33.27 41.29 -1.18
CA LYS A 5 -34.46 40.47 -0.98
C LYS A 5 -34.51 39.33 -1.98
N ILE A 6 -35.07 38.21 -1.55
CA ILE A 6 -35.42 37.12 -2.47
C ILE A 6 -36.50 37.59 -3.45
N VAL A 7 -36.30 37.32 -4.73
CA VAL A 7 -37.28 37.58 -5.80
C VAL A 7 -37.75 36.31 -6.49
N SER A 8 -37.00 35.20 -6.38
CA SER A 8 -37.41 33.88 -6.84
C SER A 8 -36.87 32.80 -5.91
N VAL A 9 -37.65 31.75 -5.69
CA VAL A 9 -37.29 30.56 -4.91
C VAL A 9 -37.50 29.34 -5.78
N GLU A 10 -36.41 28.68 -6.17
CA GLU A 10 -36.40 27.38 -6.83
C GLU A 10 -35.81 26.34 -5.87
N TYR A 11 -35.95 25.05 -6.18
CA TYR A 11 -35.54 23.97 -5.26
C TYR A 11 -34.01 23.93 -5.02
N ASP A 12 -33.22 24.34 -6.02
CA ASP A 12 -31.75 24.29 -6.01
C ASP A 12 -31.09 25.66 -5.94
N LYS A 13 -31.84 26.76 -6.10
CA LYS A 13 -31.31 28.12 -6.09
C LYS A 13 -32.36 29.17 -5.75
N PHE A 14 -31.93 30.29 -5.18
CA PHE A 14 -32.74 31.49 -4.96
C PHE A 14 -32.16 32.64 -5.76
N ARG A 15 -33.03 33.49 -6.30
CA ARG A 15 -32.64 34.75 -6.93
C ARG A 15 -32.82 35.86 -5.91
N VAL A 16 -31.79 36.67 -5.72
CA VAL A 16 -31.74 37.77 -4.77
C VAL A 16 -31.53 39.07 -5.52
N LYS A 17 -32.38 40.05 -5.30
CA LYS A 17 -32.18 41.41 -5.80
C LYS A 17 -31.55 42.26 -4.71
N LEU A 18 -30.37 42.82 -4.97
CA LEU A 18 -29.65 43.65 -4.00
C LEU A 18 -30.30 45.03 -3.85
N PHE A 19 -30.19 45.62 -2.66
CA PHE A 19 -30.66 46.99 -2.43
C PHE A 19 -29.76 48.01 -3.16
N HIS A 20 -30.34 49.11 -3.64
CA HIS A 20 -29.59 50.14 -4.38
C HIS A 20 -28.45 50.79 -3.58
N ASN A 21 -28.56 50.84 -2.26
CA ASN A 21 -27.49 51.33 -1.37
C ASN A 21 -26.31 50.34 -1.25
N THR A 22 -26.48 49.10 -1.70
CA THR A 22 -25.49 48.03 -1.62
C THR A 22 -24.63 48.02 -2.89
N LYS A 23 -23.99 49.17 -3.18
CA LYS A 23 -23.17 49.40 -4.39
C LYS A 23 -21.79 48.75 -4.32
N ILE A 24 -21.32 48.35 -3.14
CA ILE A 24 -20.02 47.70 -2.96
C ILE A 24 -20.24 46.27 -2.46
N SER A 25 -19.49 45.31 -2.99
CA SER A 25 -19.55 43.90 -2.58
C SER A 25 -18.85 43.61 -1.25
N THR A 26 -18.52 44.66 -0.49
CA THR A 26 -17.88 44.61 0.84
C THR A 26 -18.68 45.38 1.87
N VAL A 27 -18.61 44.93 3.12
CA VAL A 27 -19.10 45.67 4.27
C VAL A 27 -18.11 45.56 5.43
N ASN A 28 -17.86 46.67 6.12
CA ASN A 28 -17.14 46.67 7.38
C ASN A 28 -18.13 46.62 8.54
N ILE A 29 -18.04 45.58 9.38
CA ILE A 29 -18.83 45.43 10.60
C ILE A 29 -17.86 45.20 11.75
N SER A 30 -17.87 46.12 12.71
CA SER A 30 -17.04 46.06 13.93
C SER A 30 -15.54 45.87 13.64
N GLY A 31 -15.02 46.53 12.61
CA GLY A 31 -13.60 46.47 12.22
C GLY A 31 -13.24 45.27 11.35
N LYS A 32 -14.19 44.40 11.00
CA LYS A 32 -13.98 43.25 10.10
C LYS A 32 -14.66 43.47 8.75
N VAL A 33 -13.92 43.19 7.67
CA VAL A 33 -14.41 43.31 6.29
C VAL A 33 -15.00 41.99 5.83
N TYR A 34 -16.25 42.01 5.38
CA TYR A 34 -16.97 40.86 4.82
C TYR A 34 -17.23 41.09 3.33
N TYR A 35 -16.89 40.10 2.49
CA TYR A 35 -17.31 40.05 1.09
C TYR A 35 -18.59 39.24 0.98
N PHE A 36 -19.57 39.75 0.22
CA PHE A 36 -20.87 39.09 0.09
C PHE A 36 -21.43 39.08 -1.35
N GLY A 37 -20.76 39.78 -2.28
CA GLY A 37 -21.19 39.93 -3.67
C GLY A 37 -20.31 39.22 -4.70
N ASN A 38 -19.40 38.35 -4.27
CA ASN A 38 -18.52 37.56 -5.15
C ASN A 38 -18.98 36.10 -5.18
N ILE A 39 -18.73 35.40 -6.29
CA ILE A 39 -18.96 33.94 -6.39
C ILE A 39 -18.17 33.24 -5.26
N GLY A 40 -18.81 32.29 -4.59
CA GLY A 40 -18.25 31.57 -3.44
C GLY A 40 -18.42 32.29 -2.09
N SER A 41 -18.98 33.50 -2.07
CA SER A 41 -19.38 34.16 -0.82
C SER A 41 -20.64 33.49 -0.26
N TYR A 42 -20.86 33.60 1.05
CA TYR A 42 -22.02 33.01 1.70
C TYR A 42 -22.98 34.07 2.23
N LEU A 43 -24.26 33.79 2.04
CA LEU A 43 -25.39 34.61 2.47
C LEU A 43 -26.34 33.77 3.30
N LYS A 44 -27.18 34.43 4.09
CA LYS A 44 -28.24 33.76 4.84
C LYS A 44 -29.59 34.41 4.64
N VAL A 45 -30.63 33.61 4.70
CA VAL A 45 -32.03 34.04 4.65
C VAL A 45 -32.83 33.29 5.71
N ASN A 46 -33.78 33.96 6.33
CA ASN A 46 -34.61 33.31 7.34
C ASN A 46 -35.83 32.63 6.70
N ASN A 47 -36.16 31.44 7.18
CA ASN A 47 -37.42 30.77 6.86
C ASN A 47 -38.56 31.27 7.76
N SER A 48 -39.77 30.73 7.57
CA SER A 48 -40.96 31.10 8.34
C SER A 48 -40.89 30.75 9.84
N LEU A 49 -40.04 29.78 10.23
CA LEU A 49 -39.79 29.43 11.64
C LEU A 49 -38.73 30.35 12.29
N GLY A 50 -38.05 31.16 11.49
CA GLY A 50 -36.96 32.02 11.89
C GLY A 50 -35.60 31.31 11.99
N ASP A 51 -35.45 30.14 11.38
CA ASP A 51 -34.13 29.51 11.18
C ASP A 51 -33.42 30.16 9.99
N SER A 52 -32.09 30.22 10.04
CA SER A 52 -31.27 30.84 8.99
C SER A 52 -30.79 29.79 8.01
N ILE A 53 -31.26 29.87 6.77
CA ILE A 53 -30.77 29.07 5.64
C ILE A 53 -29.49 29.70 5.13
N VAL A 54 -28.39 28.95 5.15
CA VAL A 54 -27.08 29.35 4.63
C VAL A 54 -27.00 28.97 3.15
N CYS A 55 -26.61 29.92 2.31
CA CYS A 55 -26.53 29.78 0.87
C CYS A 55 -25.17 30.29 0.35
N GLU A 56 -24.66 29.69 -0.72
CA GLU A 56 -23.47 30.15 -1.44
C GLU A 56 -23.87 30.92 -2.71
N VAL A 57 -23.18 32.02 -2.99
CA VAL A 57 -23.34 32.79 -4.23
C VAL A 57 -22.71 32.03 -5.39
N ILE A 58 -23.53 31.61 -6.35
CA ILE A 58 -23.06 30.86 -7.54
C ILE A 58 -23.00 31.74 -8.79
N SER A 59 -23.73 32.85 -8.82
CA SER A 59 -23.73 33.77 -9.96
C SER A 59 -24.04 35.19 -9.52
N VAL A 60 -23.41 36.16 -10.20
CA VAL A 60 -23.64 37.59 -10.06
C VAL A 60 -24.10 38.10 -11.41
N LEU A 61 -25.30 38.66 -11.46
CA LEU A 61 -25.95 39.14 -12.66
C LEU A 61 -26.23 40.64 -12.55
N ASP A 62 -26.20 41.30 -13.69
CA ASP A 62 -26.73 42.64 -13.81
C ASP A 62 -28.17 42.57 -14.34
N SER A 63 -29.11 43.18 -13.62
CA SER A 63 -30.51 43.30 -14.04
C SER A 63 -30.75 44.75 -14.46
N SER A 64 -30.65 44.97 -15.77
CA SER A 64 -31.15 46.15 -16.45
C SER A 64 -32.54 45.84 -17.02
N ASN A 65 -33.56 46.59 -16.58
CA ASN A 65 -34.92 46.50 -17.13
C ASN A 65 -35.13 47.44 -18.33
N ASP A 66 -34.10 48.16 -18.76
CA ASP A 66 -34.20 49.16 -19.81
C ASP A 66 -33.88 48.55 -21.18
N SER A 67 -34.86 48.55 -22.07
CA SER A 67 -34.67 48.45 -23.52
C SER A 67 -34.05 49.74 -24.07
N LYS A 68 -32.89 50.15 -23.56
CA LYS A 68 -32.13 51.29 -24.05
C LYS A 68 -31.00 50.83 -24.98
N PRO A 69 -30.69 51.59 -26.04
CA PRO A 69 -29.63 51.26 -26.97
C PRO A 69 -28.29 51.06 -26.24
N PHE A 70 -27.50 50.10 -26.72
CA PHE A 70 -26.25 49.55 -26.16
C PHE A 70 -25.12 50.56 -25.79
N SER A 71 -25.34 51.86 -25.90
CA SER A 71 -24.30 52.90 -25.81
C SER A 71 -24.14 53.59 -24.45
N GLU A 72 -24.98 53.29 -23.44
CA GLU A 72 -24.83 53.85 -22.09
C GLU A 72 -24.77 52.73 -21.04
N PHE A 73 -23.59 52.53 -20.43
CA PHE A 73 -23.46 51.68 -19.24
C PHE A 73 -24.22 52.32 -18.08
N ASN A 74 -25.39 51.78 -17.74
CA ASN A 74 -26.15 52.25 -16.59
C ASN A 74 -25.57 51.68 -15.28
N LEU A 75 -24.67 52.44 -14.64
CA LEU A 75 -24.07 52.09 -13.34
C LEU A 75 -25.07 52.03 -12.17
N ASP A 76 -26.34 52.40 -12.38
CA ASP A 76 -27.43 52.32 -11.41
C ASP A 76 -28.35 51.10 -11.62
N SER A 77 -27.99 50.18 -12.50
CA SER A 77 -28.69 48.91 -12.69
C SER A 77 -28.74 48.07 -11.40
N SER A 78 -29.80 47.30 -11.24
CA SER A 78 -29.99 46.49 -10.03
C SER A 78 -29.21 45.19 -10.15
N ARG A 79 -28.28 44.92 -9.24
CA ARG A 79 -27.55 43.66 -9.22
C ARG A 79 -28.40 42.53 -8.65
N GLU A 80 -28.33 41.39 -9.29
CA GLU A 80 -28.95 40.16 -8.84
C GLU A 80 -27.89 39.11 -8.50
N LEU A 81 -28.12 38.36 -7.43
CA LEU A 81 -27.32 37.20 -7.07
C LEU A 81 -28.17 35.95 -7.25
N ILE A 82 -27.58 34.90 -7.80
CA ILE A 82 -28.12 33.55 -7.69
C ILE A 82 -27.37 32.87 -6.56
N ILE A 83 -28.11 32.41 -5.56
CA ILE A 83 -27.57 31.74 -4.38
C ILE A 83 -28.08 30.31 -4.32
N LYS A 84 -27.22 29.36 -3.97
CA LYS A 84 -27.56 27.94 -3.79
C LYS A 84 -27.68 27.64 -2.29
N PRO A 85 -28.83 27.12 -1.80
CA PRO A 85 -28.95 26.70 -0.41
C PRO A 85 -28.03 25.52 -0.09
N ILE A 86 -27.37 25.57 1.06
CA ILE A 86 -26.45 24.54 1.55
C ILE A 86 -27.03 23.81 2.76
N GLY A 87 -27.55 24.56 3.73
CA GLY A 87 -28.03 24.01 4.98
C GLY A 87 -28.78 25.00 5.84
N THR A 88 -29.34 24.50 6.93
CA THR A 88 -30.17 25.27 7.86
C THR A 88 -29.46 25.38 9.22
N LEU A 89 -29.24 26.62 9.66
CA LEU A 89 -28.76 26.98 10.98
C LEU A 89 -29.97 27.28 11.88
N PHE A 90 -30.21 26.39 12.83
CA PHE A 90 -31.32 26.48 13.78
C PHE A 90 -30.99 27.44 14.93
N LYS A 91 -32.04 27.97 15.58
CA LYS A 91 -31.91 28.89 16.73
C LYS A 91 -31.14 28.32 17.93
N ASN A 92 -31.10 26.99 18.08
CA ASN A 92 -30.29 26.31 19.09
C ASN A 92 -28.78 26.28 18.73
N ASN A 93 -28.37 27.01 17.68
CA ASN A 93 -27.02 27.02 17.13
C ASN A 93 -26.53 25.61 16.76
N SER A 94 -27.40 24.81 16.15
CA SER A 94 -27.05 23.57 15.44
C SER A 94 -27.21 23.78 13.94
N PHE A 95 -26.35 23.14 13.15
CA PHE A 95 -26.39 23.20 11.70
C PHE A 95 -26.75 21.83 11.13
N SER A 96 -27.63 21.82 10.15
CA SER A 96 -27.95 20.62 9.36
C SER A 96 -27.76 20.92 7.88
N MET A 97 -27.26 19.94 7.12
CA MET A 97 -27.23 20.06 5.66
C MET A 97 -28.64 19.93 5.09
N GLY A 98 -28.91 20.68 4.02
CA GLY A 98 -30.21 20.73 3.38
C GLY A 98 -31.17 21.77 3.97
N VAL A 99 -32.28 21.96 3.26
CA VAL A 99 -33.33 22.92 3.59
C VAL A 99 -34.65 22.19 3.69
N GLY A 100 -35.18 22.09 4.91
CA GLY A 100 -36.51 21.50 5.14
C GLY A 100 -37.65 22.47 4.85
N ILE A 101 -37.47 23.75 5.19
CA ILE A 101 -38.47 24.80 5.00
C ILE A 101 -37.82 25.94 4.24
N PHE A 102 -38.27 26.14 3.00
CA PHE A 102 -37.78 27.18 2.11
C PHE A 102 -38.22 28.58 2.56
N PRO A 103 -37.45 29.63 2.22
CA PRO A 103 -37.82 30.99 2.55
C PRO A 103 -38.94 31.47 1.62
N SER A 104 -39.71 32.48 2.05
CA SER A 104 -40.66 33.14 1.17
C SER A 104 -39.97 34.08 0.18
N ILE A 105 -40.64 34.38 -0.93
CA ILE A 105 -40.29 35.56 -1.74
C ILE A 105 -40.35 36.82 -0.86
N TYR A 106 -39.50 37.79 -1.18
CA TYR A 106 -39.28 39.04 -0.46
C TYR A 106 -38.67 38.92 0.94
N SER A 107 -38.28 37.72 1.38
CA SER A 107 -37.46 37.54 2.58
C SER A 107 -36.14 38.30 2.47
N ASP A 108 -35.74 38.91 3.58
CA ASP A 108 -34.49 39.67 3.65
C ASP A 108 -33.28 38.73 3.60
N VAL A 109 -32.35 39.05 2.72
CA VAL A 109 -31.06 38.37 2.61
C VAL A 109 -30.02 39.14 3.40
N GLN A 110 -29.24 38.42 4.20
CA GLN A 110 -28.25 38.95 5.11
C GLN A 110 -26.89 38.30 4.86
N ILE A 111 -25.83 38.98 5.29
CA ILE A 111 -24.50 38.38 5.28
C ILE A 111 -24.36 37.30 6.35
N VAL A 112 -23.48 36.33 6.11
CA VAL A 112 -23.03 35.35 7.12
C VAL A 112 -21.90 35.96 7.94
N THR A 113 -21.99 35.89 9.27
CA THR A 113 -20.94 36.39 10.18
C THR A 113 -19.94 35.30 10.55
N GLU A 114 -18.78 35.69 11.11
CA GLU A 114 -17.79 34.72 11.62
C GLU A 114 -18.39 33.77 12.67
N GLU A 115 -19.27 34.27 13.55
CA GLU A 115 -19.95 33.46 14.56
C GLU A 115 -20.86 32.38 13.93
N ASN A 116 -21.55 32.73 12.84
CA ASN A 116 -22.33 31.76 12.09
C ASN A 116 -21.43 30.68 11.48
N MET A 117 -20.30 31.07 10.90
CA MET A 117 -19.32 30.14 10.34
C MET A 117 -18.74 29.20 11.40
N ARG A 118 -18.32 29.73 12.56
CA ARG A 118 -17.86 28.91 13.69
C ARG A 118 -18.90 27.87 14.10
N THR A 119 -20.18 28.24 14.09
CA THR A 119 -21.25 27.29 14.42
C THR A 119 -21.45 26.21 13.34
N ILE A 120 -21.21 26.53 12.07
CA ILE A 120 -21.35 25.60 10.95
C ILE A 120 -20.17 24.61 10.91
N PHE A 121 -18.95 25.10 11.15
CA PHE A 121 -17.71 24.33 10.95
C PHE A 121 -17.10 23.74 12.23
N THR A 122 -17.53 24.18 13.42
CA THR A 122 -17.04 23.64 14.70
C THR A 122 -18.11 22.77 15.35
N ASP A 123 -17.85 21.47 15.53
CA ASP A 123 -18.76 20.63 16.32
C ASP A 123 -18.65 21.03 17.80
N LYS A 124 -19.79 21.39 18.40
CA LYS A 124 -19.90 21.72 19.83
C LYS A 124 -19.80 20.51 20.75
N GLU A 125 -19.96 19.29 20.23
CA GLU A 125 -20.04 18.08 21.04
C GLU A 125 -18.70 17.66 21.70
N ILE A 126 -17.57 18.27 21.32
CA ILE A 126 -16.24 17.87 21.82
C ILE A 126 -15.42 19.10 22.19
N VAL A 127 -15.92 19.91 23.13
CA VAL A 127 -15.02 20.53 24.10
C VAL A 127 -14.98 19.59 25.29
N SER A 128 -14.30 18.46 25.14
CA SER A 128 -14.01 17.58 26.26
C SER A 128 -13.34 18.39 27.35
N SER A 129 -13.79 18.20 28.59
CA SER A 129 -13.26 18.83 29.81
C SER A 129 -11.77 18.55 30.06
N ASP A 130 -11.15 17.64 29.30
CA ASP A 130 -9.71 17.43 29.27
C ASP A 130 -9.04 18.40 28.29
N SER A 131 -8.50 19.49 28.83
CA SER A 131 -7.71 20.51 28.11
C SER A 131 -6.41 19.99 27.47
N LYS A 132 -6.17 18.68 27.52
CA LYS A 132 -4.94 18.01 27.11
C LYS A 132 -5.03 17.34 25.73
N ILE A 133 -6.22 17.04 25.21
CA ILE A 133 -6.37 16.34 23.92
C ILE A 133 -6.75 17.33 22.82
N HIS A 134 -5.93 17.39 21.77
CA HIS A 134 -6.21 18.20 20.58
C HIS A 134 -7.32 17.53 19.77
N SER A 135 -8.43 18.24 19.55
CA SER A 135 -9.55 17.75 18.72
C SER A 135 -9.51 18.29 17.29
N TYR A 136 -8.86 19.44 17.08
CA TYR A 136 -8.84 20.17 15.81
C TYR A 136 -7.44 20.65 15.46
N PHE A 137 -7.19 20.84 14.16
CA PHE A 137 -6.01 21.53 13.65
C PHE A 137 -6.40 22.49 12.52
N ASP A 138 -5.66 23.60 12.40
CA ASP A 138 -5.87 24.62 11.38
C ASP A 138 -5.24 24.15 10.06
N ILE A 139 -6.00 24.14 8.98
CA ILE A 139 -5.49 23.83 7.64
C ILE A 139 -5.07 25.10 6.88
N GLY A 140 -5.52 26.27 7.33
CA GLY A 140 -5.25 27.55 6.70
C GLY A 140 -6.47 28.48 6.65
N ILE A 141 -6.30 29.57 5.91
CA ILE A 141 -7.26 30.67 5.87
C ILE A 141 -8.15 30.55 4.63
N SER A 142 -9.46 30.70 4.83
CA SER A 142 -10.43 30.75 3.73
C SER A 142 -10.18 31.95 2.81
N LYS A 143 -10.10 31.73 1.50
CA LYS A 143 -10.05 32.83 0.53
C LYS A 143 -11.40 33.54 0.39
N ASN A 144 -12.50 32.82 0.57
CA ASN A 144 -13.84 33.37 0.42
C ASN A 144 -14.27 34.14 1.67
N PHE A 145 -13.67 33.84 2.82
CA PHE A 145 -13.86 34.57 4.07
C PHE A 145 -12.53 35.08 4.61
N ILE A 146 -12.26 36.37 4.42
CA ILE A 146 -11.06 37.02 4.96
C ILE A 146 -10.97 36.72 6.47
N ASN A 147 -9.79 36.32 6.92
CA ASN A 147 -9.45 36.09 8.32
C ASN A 147 -10.26 34.96 9.00
N TYR A 148 -10.93 34.10 8.23
CA TYR A 148 -11.52 32.88 8.77
C TYR A 148 -10.55 31.71 8.65
N HIS A 149 -10.07 31.23 9.80
CA HIS A 149 -9.29 30.00 9.90
C HIS A 149 -10.20 28.79 9.75
N VAL A 150 -9.76 27.81 8.97
CA VAL A 150 -10.50 26.58 8.72
C VAL A 150 -9.90 25.49 9.59
N ASP A 151 -10.63 25.10 10.63
CA ASP A 151 -10.24 24.01 11.51
C ASP A 151 -10.85 22.69 11.04
N ILE A 152 -10.04 21.62 11.05
CA ILE A 152 -10.46 20.26 10.73
C ILE A 152 -10.40 19.40 11.98
N ASN A 153 -11.46 18.63 12.24
CA ASN A 153 -11.48 17.65 13.33
C ASN A 153 -10.53 16.48 13.01
N ILE A 154 -9.58 16.23 13.91
CA ILE A 154 -8.53 15.22 13.74
C ILE A 154 -9.14 13.82 13.62
N ASN A 155 -10.03 13.44 14.54
CA ASN A 155 -10.63 12.11 14.56
C ASN A 155 -11.54 11.87 13.36
N LYS A 156 -12.27 12.89 12.88
CA LYS A 156 -13.11 12.75 11.68
C LYS A 156 -12.26 12.59 10.41
N LEU A 157 -11.16 13.33 10.27
CA LEU A 157 -10.28 13.24 9.10
C LEU A 157 -9.56 11.89 9.05
N PHE A 158 -8.97 11.46 10.17
CA PHE A 158 -8.16 10.25 10.24
C PHE A 158 -8.98 8.99 10.52
N GLY A 159 -10.25 9.12 10.91
CA GLY A 159 -11.18 8.01 11.11
C GLY A 159 -11.73 7.41 9.80
N ILE A 160 -11.51 8.08 8.67
CA ILE A 160 -11.95 7.64 7.33
C ILE A 160 -10.78 7.63 6.34
N HIS A 161 -10.99 7.01 5.18
CA HIS A 161 -10.05 7.13 4.07
C HIS A 161 -10.18 8.51 3.41
N THR A 162 -9.05 9.19 3.23
CA THR A 162 -8.98 10.55 2.68
C THR A 162 -8.15 10.57 1.41
N ALA A 163 -8.61 11.31 0.39
CA ALA A 163 -7.89 11.56 -0.85
C ALA A 163 -7.67 13.06 -1.06
N ILE A 164 -6.42 13.45 -1.36
CA ILE A 164 -6.06 14.82 -1.74
C ILE A 164 -5.80 14.83 -3.25
N LEU A 165 -6.67 15.50 -3.99
CA LEU A 165 -6.67 15.48 -5.46
C LEU A 165 -6.29 16.84 -6.03
N GLY A 166 -5.55 16.84 -7.14
CA GLY A 166 -5.15 18.05 -7.83
C GLY A 166 -4.14 17.79 -8.94
N ASN A 167 -4.06 18.71 -9.90
CA ASN A 167 -3.10 18.62 -11.00
C ASN A 167 -1.66 18.78 -10.50
N SER A 168 -0.68 18.45 -11.34
CA SER A 168 0.71 18.74 -11.02
C SER A 168 0.91 20.24 -10.72
N GLY A 169 1.69 20.54 -9.67
CA GLY A 169 1.89 21.92 -9.20
C GLY A 169 0.74 22.54 -8.39
N SER A 170 -0.37 21.83 -8.16
CA SER A 170 -1.51 22.37 -7.37
C SER A 170 -1.28 22.34 -5.85
N GLY A 171 -0.13 21.82 -5.39
CA GLY A 171 0.23 21.77 -3.97
C GLY A 171 -0.17 20.51 -3.20
N LYS A 172 -0.44 19.37 -3.85
CA LYS A 172 -0.83 18.11 -3.18
C LYS A 172 0.13 17.69 -2.05
N SER A 173 1.41 17.48 -2.37
CA SER A 173 2.45 17.07 -1.41
C SER A 173 2.70 18.14 -0.34
N ASN A 174 2.54 19.41 -0.71
CA ASN A 174 2.57 20.52 0.24
C ASN A 174 1.40 20.47 1.23
N THR A 175 0.18 20.15 0.78
CA THR A 175 -0.99 19.98 1.66
C THR A 175 -0.80 18.79 2.61
N ILE A 176 -0.30 17.65 2.12
CA ILE A 176 0.02 16.47 2.96
C ILE A 176 1.05 16.87 4.03
N SER A 177 2.14 17.52 3.61
CA SER A 177 3.20 17.98 4.51
C SER A 177 2.66 18.95 5.55
N HIS A 178 1.82 19.91 5.14
CA HIS A 178 1.22 20.89 6.04
C HIS A 178 0.32 20.23 7.09
N ILE A 179 -0.56 19.30 6.70
CA ILE A 179 -1.43 18.56 7.63
C ILE A 179 -0.57 17.85 8.69
N LEU A 180 0.43 17.09 8.25
CA LEU A 180 1.30 16.34 9.16
C LEU A 180 2.12 17.28 10.05
N GLN A 181 2.67 18.37 9.51
CA GLN A 181 3.41 19.36 10.28
C GLN A 181 2.53 20.01 11.35
N GLU A 182 1.27 20.35 11.06
CA GLU A 182 0.38 20.96 12.05
C GLU A 182 0.06 20.02 13.21
N LEU A 183 -0.16 18.74 12.93
CA LEU A 183 -0.39 17.72 13.96
C LEU A 183 0.86 17.50 14.81
N LEU A 184 2.02 17.48 14.16
CA LEU A 184 3.32 17.28 14.81
C LEU A 184 3.80 18.53 15.57
N ARG A 185 3.35 19.74 15.23
CA ARG A 185 3.74 20.98 15.95
C ARG A 185 2.90 21.24 17.22
N LYS A 186 1.79 20.54 17.44
CA LYS A 186 0.95 20.73 18.63
C LYS A 186 1.77 20.50 19.90
N LYS A 187 1.64 21.38 20.90
CA LYS A 187 2.31 21.27 22.21
C LYS A 187 1.42 20.53 23.22
N ASN A 188 2.03 19.83 24.20
CA ASN A 188 1.36 18.99 25.21
C ASN A 188 0.53 17.84 24.59
N ASN A 189 1.06 16.60 24.64
CA ASN A 189 0.59 15.41 23.91
C ASN A 189 0.88 15.38 22.40
N ILE A 190 2.10 15.82 22.05
CA ILE A 190 2.61 15.83 20.67
C ILE A 190 2.62 14.40 20.11
N GLY A 191 1.82 14.13 19.07
CA GLY A 191 1.84 12.85 18.37
C GLY A 191 1.47 11.62 19.23
N ALA A 192 0.90 11.81 20.42
CA ALA A 192 0.52 10.70 21.29
C ALA A 192 -0.59 9.86 20.61
N GLY A 193 -0.23 8.66 20.18
CA GLY A 193 -1.14 7.74 19.48
C GLY A 193 -1.17 7.89 17.96
N ILE A 194 -0.43 8.84 17.38
CA ILE A 194 -0.31 8.98 15.92
C ILE A 194 0.85 8.13 15.41
N LYS A 195 0.56 7.25 14.45
CA LYS A 195 1.55 6.54 13.65
C LYS A 195 1.29 6.77 12.17
N VAL A 196 2.25 7.37 11.47
CA VAL A 196 2.17 7.64 10.03
C VAL A 196 3.31 6.94 9.32
N ILE A 197 2.99 6.19 8.28
CA ILE A 197 3.94 5.58 7.36
C ILE A 197 3.66 6.19 5.98
N LEU A 198 4.62 6.96 5.47
CA LEU A 198 4.52 7.72 4.24
C LEU A 198 5.43 7.10 3.18
N LEU A 199 4.86 6.70 2.04
CA LEU A 199 5.64 6.31 0.86
C LEU A 199 5.85 7.54 -0.03
N ASP A 200 7.10 7.94 -0.17
CA ASP A 200 7.54 9.14 -0.89
C ASP A 200 8.12 8.74 -2.24
N VAL A 201 7.43 9.05 -3.34
CA VAL A 201 7.89 8.67 -4.68
C VAL A 201 8.76 9.75 -5.35
N ASN A 202 8.83 10.94 -4.77
CA ASN A 202 9.60 12.05 -5.33
C ASN A 202 10.83 12.41 -4.48
N GLY A 203 10.93 11.89 -3.25
CA GLY A 203 12.02 12.14 -2.31
C GLY A 203 11.97 13.52 -1.64
N GLU A 204 10.81 14.17 -1.62
CA GLU A 204 10.67 15.57 -1.17
C GLU A 204 10.35 15.71 0.32
N TYR A 205 9.74 14.70 0.96
CA TYR A 205 9.17 14.87 2.30
C TYR A 205 10.24 14.95 3.40
N LYS A 206 11.41 14.37 3.18
CA LYS A 206 12.50 14.51 4.15
C LYS A 206 12.88 15.96 4.39
N ASN A 207 12.95 16.76 3.33
CA ASN A 207 13.24 18.19 3.46
C ASN A 207 12.13 18.92 4.23
N ALA A 208 10.88 18.49 4.07
CA ALA A 208 9.73 19.06 4.78
C ALA A 208 9.71 18.74 6.29
N PHE A 209 10.33 17.63 6.73
CA PHE A 209 10.32 17.19 8.13
C PHE A 209 11.68 17.27 8.84
N ASN A 210 12.77 17.58 8.13
CA ASN A 210 14.10 17.76 8.73
C ASN A 210 14.25 19.07 9.53
N LYS A 211 13.42 20.10 9.26
CA LYS A 211 13.52 21.42 9.90
C LYS A 211 12.19 21.80 10.56
N GLY A 212 12.21 22.06 11.86
CA GLY A 212 11.05 22.63 12.57
C GLY A 212 10.00 21.64 13.06
N VAL A 213 10.36 20.36 13.17
CA VAL A 213 9.60 19.35 13.93
C VAL A 213 10.18 19.32 15.35
N SER A 214 9.33 19.38 16.39
CA SER A 214 9.75 19.46 17.80
C SER A 214 10.77 18.36 18.17
N ASN A 215 11.71 18.67 19.07
CA ASN A 215 12.73 17.71 19.55
C ASN A 215 12.14 16.44 20.19
N ASP A 216 10.86 16.48 20.59
CA ASP A 216 10.15 15.36 21.21
C ASP A 216 9.50 14.39 20.19
N ILE A 217 9.59 14.69 18.90
CA ILE A 217 9.08 13.82 17.85
C ILE A 217 10.22 13.02 17.27
N SER A 218 10.02 11.71 17.20
CA SER A 218 10.98 10.85 16.56
C SER A 218 10.48 10.48 15.15
N THR A 219 11.05 11.17 14.17
CA THR A 219 10.88 10.86 12.75
C THR A 219 11.91 9.83 12.31
N HIS A 220 11.56 9.00 11.34
CA HIS A 220 12.48 8.04 10.75
C HIS A 220 12.43 8.11 9.22
N PHE A 221 13.60 8.20 8.58
CA PHE A 221 13.72 8.34 7.14
C PHE A 221 14.47 7.14 6.56
N TYR A 222 13.77 6.39 5.74
CA TYR A 222 14.23 5.18 5.08
C TYR A 222 14.46 5.43 3.59
N LYS A 223 15.42 4.72 3.02
CA LYS A 223 15.63 4.61 1.57
C LYS A 223 16.13 3.19 1.22
N PRO A 224 15.60 2.51 0.19
CA PRO A 224 16.01 1.15 -0.19
C PRO A 224 17.53 0.99 -0.32
N GLN A 225 18.18 1.94 -0.98
CA GLN A 225 19.63 1.99 -1.11
C GLN A 225 20.25 2.90 -0.04
N ILE A 226 21.43 2.49 0.45
CA ILE A 226 22.19 3.26 1.44
C ILE A 226 22.52 4.64 0.86
N SER A 227 22.17 5.68 1.60
CA SER A 227 22.60 7.05 1.33
C SER A 227 23.13 7.69 2.60
N LYS A 228 24.01 8.69 2.50
CA LYS A 228 24.64 9.34 3.67
C LYS A 228 23.64 9.92 4.67
N GLU A 229 22.42 10.19 4.21
CA GLU A 229 21.44 10.92 4.98
C GLU A 229 20.15 10.12 5.27
N HIS A 230 20.04 8.86 4.83
CA HIS A 230 18.88 8.00 5.11
C HIS A 230 19.36 6.67 5.69
N GLN A 231 18.53 6.06 6.52
CA GLN A 231 18.75 4.67 6.91
C GLN A 231 18.33 3.74 5.79
N LYS A 232 19.02 2.60 5.67
CA LYS A 232 18.65 1.58 4.69
C LYS A 232 17.28 1.01 5.04
N PHE A 233 16.34 1.11 4.12
CA PHE A 233 15.07 0.38 4.20
C PHE A 233 15.34 -1.08 3.90
N GLU A 234 14.67 -1.98 4.62
CA GLU A 234 14.76 -3.41 4.38
C GLU A 234 13.34 -3.97 4.35
N LEU A 235 13.03 -4.77 3.33
CA LEU A 235 11.74 -5.45 3.19
C LEU A 235 11.97 -6.94 2.86
N PRO A 236 12.16 -7.79 3.87
CA PRO A 236 12.59 -9.16 3.64
C PRO A 236 11.62 -9.96 2.74
N TYR A 237 12.15 -10.60 1.69
CA TYR A 237 11.35 -11.37 0.74
C TYR A 237 10.59 -12.53 1.37
N TYR A 238 11.07 -13.09 2.49
CA TYR A 238 10.41 -14.20 3.18
C TYR A 238 9.15 -13.76 3.92
N LEU A 239 8.90 -12.45 4.03
CA LEU A 239 7.62 -11.92 4.47
C LEU A 239 6.59 -11.87 3.33
N MET A 240 6.99 -12.04 2.07
CA MET A 240 6.07 -12.08 0.93
C MET A 240 5.21 -13.35 0.97
N ASN A 241 3.94 -13.21 0.64
CA ASN A 241 3.04 -14.35 0.47
C ASN A 241 3.07 -14.87 -1.00
N LEU A 242 2.33 -15.96 -1.26
CA LEU A 242 2.26 -16.57 -2.58
C LEU A 242 1.66 -15.62 -3.63
N ASP A 243 0.71 -14.77 -3.26
CA ASP A 243 0.06 -13.82 -4.17
C ASP A 243 1.02 -12.71 -4.60
N GLU A 244 1.82 -12.20 -3.67
CA GLU A 244 2.84 -11.17 -3.90
C GLU A 244 3.98 -11.71 -4.77
N TRP A 245 4.44 -12.93 -4.50
CA TRP A 245 5.36 -13.63 -5.39
C TRP A 245 4.76 -13.83 -6.78
N SER A 246 3.50 -14.26 -6.87
CA SER A 246 2.82 -14.51 -8.15
C SER A 246 2.66 -13.22 -8.95
N ALA A 247 2.28 -12.12 -8.30
CA ALA A 247 2.16 -10.81 -8.91
C ALA A 247 3.51 -10.33 -9.46
N PHE A 248 4.58 -10.46 -8.67
CA PHE A 248 5.93 -10.04 -9.08
C PHE A 248 6.47 -10.87 -10.26
N LEU A 249 6.23 -12.19 -10.24
CA LEU A 249 6.64 -13.11 -11.30
C LEU A 249 5.72 -13.11 -12.53
N MET A 250 4.63 -12.34 -12.47
CA MET A 250 3.57 -12.33 -13.49
C MET A 250 2.97 -13.73 -13.73
N ALA A 251 2.81 -14.48 -12.64
CA ALA A 251 2.26 -15.82 -12.64
C ALA A 251 0.73 -15.81 -12.74
N SER A 252 0.20 -16.64 -13.62
CA SER A 252 -1.21 -16.99 -13.78
C SER A 252 -1.66 -17.97 -12.71
N ASP A 253 -2.93 -17.83 -12.30
CA ASP A 253 -3.48 -18.57 -11.17
C ASP A 253 -3.55 -20.09 -11.37
N LYS A 254 -3.72 -20.57 -12.61
CA LYS A 254 -4.01 -21.98 -12.87
C LYS A 254 -2.79 -22.89 -12.72
N THR A 255 -1.73 -22.63 -13.48
CA THR A 255 -0.58 -23.55 -13.58
C THR A 255 0.66 -22.98 -12.92
N GLN A 256 0.92 -21.68 -13.09
CA GLN A 256 2.15 -21.02 -12.66
C GLN A 256 2.18 -20.77 -11.15
N LYS A 257 1.06 -20.39 -10.54
CA LYS A 257 0.96 -20.19 -9.09
C LYS A 257 1.15 -21.49 -8.27
N PRO A 258 0.50 -22.64 -8.59
CA PRO A 258 0.81 -23.92 -7.93
C PRO A 258 2.23 -24.42 -8.19
N PHE A 259 2.78 -24.14 -9.38
CA PHE A 259 4.18 -24.40 -9.67
C PHE A 259 5.09 -23.60 -8.71
N TRP A 260 4.84 -22.29 -8.56
CA TRP A 260 5.64 -21.45 -7.68
C TRP A 260 5.51 -21.83 -6.20
N ASP A 261 4.33 -22.21 -5.74
CA ASP A 261 4.16 -22.71 -4.37
C ASP A 261 5.10 -23.89 -4.10
N ARG A 262 5.17 -24.87 -5.01
CA ARG A 262 6.13 -25.99 -4.90
C ARG A 262 7.58 -25.52 -4.91
N VAL A 263 7.92 -24.52 -5.72
CA VAL A 263 9.27 -23.93 -5.72
C VAL A 263 9.63 -23.36 -4.35
N LEU A 264 8.70 -22.63 -3.70
CA LEU A 264 8.94 -22.12 -2.34
C LEU A 264 9.12 -23.25 -1.32
N GLN A 265 8.35 -24.33 -1.42
CA GLN A 265 8.53 -25.50 -0.55
C GLN A 265 9.89 -26.17 -0.77
N GLU A 266 10.30 -26.42 -2.02
CA GLU A 266 11.62 -27.01 -2.32
C GLU A 266 12.76 -26.08 -1.90
N CYS A 267 12.62 -24.78 -2.10
CA CYS A 267 13.61 -23.79 -1.70
C CYS A 267 13.86 -23.84 -0.19
N TYR A 268 12.79 -23.96 0.62
CA TYR A 268 12.90 -24.15 2.06
C TYR A 268 13.62 -25.45 2.43
N ARG A 269 13.28 -26.57 1.77
CA ARG A 269 13.93 -27.87 2.02
C ARG A 269 15.41 -27.86 1.62
N PHE A 270 15.77 -27.21 0.52
CA PHE A 270 17.17 -27.09 0.10
C PHE A 270 17.97 -26.18 1.03
N TYR A 271 17.37 -25.08 1.49
CA TYR A 271 17.98 -24.25 2.53
C TYR A 271 18.31 -25.07 3.79
N LYS A 272 17.44 -26.01 4.17
CA LYS A 272 17.67 -26.90 5.31
C LYS A 272 18.81 -27.90 5.15
N ILE A 273 19.32 -28.10 3.93
CA ILE A 273 20.55 -28.89 3.69
C ILE A 273 21.80 -28.09 4.09
N ASP A 274 21.79 -26.76 3.95
CA ASP A 274 22.94 -25.91 4.25
C ASP A 274 23.00 -25.44 5.72
N THR A 275 22.24 -26.08 6.61
CA THR A 275 22.25 -25.77 8.04
C THR A 275 23.45 -26.39 8.76
N ASP A 276 23.87 -25.78 9.87
CA ASP A 276 24.97 -26.29 10.71
C ASP A 276 24.57 -27.50 11.59
N ASP A 277 23.30 -27.90 11.60
CA ASP A 277 22.80 -29.08 12.31
C ASP A 277 22.99 -30.34 11.46
N SER A 278 23.90 -31.23 11.88
CA SER A 278 24.26 -32.45 11.15
C SER A 278 23.10 -33.42 11.00
N VAL A 279 22.24 -33.54 12.01
CA VAL A 279 21.09 -34.48 11.99
C VAL A 279 20.03 -33.97 11.02
N MET A 280 19.73 -32.67 11.06
CA MET A 280 18.85 -32.07 10.05
C MET A 280 19.44 -32.22 8.65
N GLN A 281 20.72 -31.90 8.48
CA GLN A 281 21.38 -32.01 7.19
C GLN A 281 21.28 -33.42 6.59
N GLU A 282 21.58 -34.48 7.35
CA GLU A 282 21.41 -35.86 6.90
C GLU A 282 19.96 -36.18 6.52
N THR A 283 18.99 -35.70 7.31
CA THR A 283 17.56 -35.90 7.06
C THR A 283 17.12 -35.28 5.74
N TYR A 284 17.56 -34.04 5.44
CA TYR A 284 17.21 -33.38 4.18
C TYR A 284 18.03 -33.88 2.97
N ILE A 285 19.24 -34.41 3.19
CA ILE A 285 19.99 -35.11 2.15
C ILE A 285 19.31 -36.45 1.79
N ASN A 286 18.80 -37.18 2.78
CA ASN A 286 17.96 -38.36 2.55
C ASN A 286 16.72 -38.01 1.70
N TYR A 287 16.06 -36.89 1.98
CA TYR A 287 14.97 -36.39 1.13
C TYR A 287 15.43 -36.06 -0.31
N LEU A 288 16.64 -35.51 -0.50
CA LEU A 288 17.16 -35.25 -1.84
C LEU A 288 17.46 -36.55 -2.62
N ARG A 289 17.92 -37.62 -1.95
CA ARG A 289 18.02 -38.97 -2.54
C ARG A 289 16.65 -39.49 -2.96
N TYR A 290 15.67 -39.40 -2.07
CA TYR A 290 14.27 -39.75 -2.35
C TYR A 290 13.72 -39.01 -3.57
N LYS A 291 13.94 -37.70 -3.65
CA LYS A 291 13.50 -36.87 -4.78
C LYS A 291 14.15 -37.27 -6.10
N LEU A 292 15.46 -37.57 -6.08
CA LEU A 292 16.17 -38.08 -7.26
C LEU A 292 15.57 -39.41 -7.74
N VAL A 293 15.36 -40.36 -6.83
CA VAL A 293 14.75 -41.66 -7.17
C VAL A 293 13.35 -41.48 -7.77
N ASN A 294 12.50 -40.63 -7.18
CA ASN A 294 11.17 -40.35 -7.71
C ASN A 294 11.21 -39.78 -9.14
N ILE A 295 12.13 -38.83 -9.41
CA ILE A 295 12.32 -38.29 -10.76
C ILE A 295 12.70 -39.40 -11.75
N LEU A 296 13.59 -40.32 -11.36
CA LEU A 296 14.00 -41.45 -12.19
C LEU A 296 12.85 -42.43 -12.41
N ASP A 297 12.12 -42.79 -11.36
CA ASP A 297 10.94 -43.67 -11.45
C ASP A 297 9.87 -43.07 -12.37
N PHE A 298 9.62 -41.75 -12.30
CA PHE A 298 8.71 -41.07 -13.23
C PHE A 298 9.18 -41.18 -14.68
N ILE A 299 10.48 -40.98 -14.96
CA ILE A 299 11.04 -41.15 -16.32
C ILE A 299 10.81 -42.59 -16.81
N PHE A 300 11.09 -43.60 -15.99
CA PHE A 300 10.92 -45.01 -16.38
C PHE A 300 9.47 -45.47 -16.45
N SER A 301 8.52 -44.72 -15.87
CA SER A 301 7.09 -44.99 -15.98
C SER A 301 6.46 -44.50 -17.28
N ARG A 302 7.18 -43.72 -18.09
CA ARG A 302 6.70 -43.19 -19.37
C ARG A 302 6.62 -44.28 -20.44
N VAL A 303 5.70 -44.08 -21.39
CA VAL A 303 5.56 -44.91 -22.60
C VAL A 303 6.56 -44.46 -23.68
N ASP A 304 7.83 -44.43 -23.30
CA ASP A 304 8.95 -44.06 -24.18
C ASP A 304 9.87 -45.29 -24.40
N SER A 305 10.76 -45.23 -25.39
CA SER A 305 11.74 -46.30 -25.61
C SER A 305 12.78 -46.36 -24.47
N ASP A 306 13.35 -47.54 -24.22
CA ASP A 306 14.42 -47.70 -23.22
C ASP A 306 15.59 -46.75 -23.47
N THR A 307 15.95 -46.53 -24.75
CA THR A 307 16.98 -45.57 -25.16
C THR A 307 16.62 -44.14 -24.78
N ALA A 308 15.36 -43.72 -24.99
CA ALA A 308 14.89 -42.39 -24.62
C ALA A 308 14.89 -42.21 -23.09
N ASN A 309 14.39 -43.19 -22.34
CA ASN A 309 14.36 -43.17 -20.87
C ASN A 309 15.76 -43.07 -20.27
N VAL A 310 16.72 -43.88 -20.75
CA VAL A 310 18.12 -43.82 -20.29
C VAL A 310 18.74 -42.45 -20.61
N THR A 311 18.44 -41.89 -21.79
CA THR A 311 18.95 -40.57 -22.18
C THR A 311 18.37 -39.45 -21.31
N SER A 312 17.06 -39.48 -21.04
CA SER A 312 16.39 -38.53 -20.15
C SER A 312 16.90 -38.65 -18.71
N ALA A 313 17.06 -39.87 -18.20
CA ALA A 313 17.63 -40.13 -16.88
C ALA A 313 19.06 -39.56 -16.78
N ALA A 314 19.92 -39.85 -17.74
CA ALA A 314 21.29 -39.34 -17.76
C ALA A 314 21.35 -37.81 -17.81
N SER A 315 20.44 -37.16 -18.55
CA SER A 315 20.32 -35.70 -18.58
C SER A 315 19.89 -35.13 -17.22
N ALA A 316 18.83 -35.69 -16.62
CA ALA A 316 18.33 -35.27 -15.30
C ALA A 316 19.40 -35.46 -14.21
N ILE A 317 20.07 -36.60 -14.17
CA ILE A 317 21.13 -36.90 -13.20
C ILE A 317 22.29 -35.92 -13.34
N ARG A 318 22.75 -35.61 -14.57
CA ARG A 318 23.81 -34.62 -14.79
C ARG A 318 23.42 -33.23 -14.30
N LYS A 319 22.18 -32.81 -14.56
CA LYS A 319 21.68 -31.51 -14.12
C LYS A 319 21.59 -31.44 -12.59
N ILE A 320 21.04 -32.46 -11.94
CA ILE A 320 21.00 -32.58 -10.47
C ILE A 320 22.41 -32.59 -9.88
N GLN A 321 23.35 -33.34 -10.49
CA GLN A 321 24.74 -33.36 -10.06
C GLN A 321 25.39 -31.97 -10.15
N SER A 322 25.16 -31.25 -11.24
CA SER A 322 25.67 -29.89 -11.42
C SER A 322 25.11 -28.95 -10.35
N ILE A 323 23.80 -29.00 -10.13
CA ILE A 323 23.10 -28.22 -9.09
C ILE A 323 23.72 -28.48 -7.71
N ILE A 324 23.89 -29.75 -7.33
CA ILE A 324 24.41 -30.08 -6.01
C ILE A 324 25.84 -29.58 -5.83
N LYS A 325 26.68 -29.72 -6.87
CA LYS A 325 28.08 -29.27 -6.85
C LYS A 325 28.23 -27.75 -6.70
N THR A 326 27.31 -26.96 -7.25
CA THR A 326 27.40 -25.49 -7.24
C THR A 326 26.72 -24.84 -6.05
N SER A 327 25.74 -25.52 -5.44
CA SER A 327 24.76 -24.86 -4.58
C SER A 327 24.91 -25.15 -3.09
N PHE A 328 25.48 -26.31 -2.73
CA PHE A 328 25.63 -26.72 -1.33
C PHE A 328 27.09 -26.67 -0.88
N LYS A 329 27.33 -26.34 0.40
CA LYS A 329 28.66 -26.48 1.01
C LYS A 329 29.13 -27.94 0.94
N LYS A 330 30.41 -28.14 0.65
CA LYS A 330 31.00 -29.48 0.62
C LYS A 330 31.15 -30.01 2.04
N ASN A 331 30.52 -31.14 2.32
CA ASN A 331 30.67 -31.92 3.55
C ASN A 331 30.62 -33.42 3.20
N GLU A 332 30.77 -34.28 4.21
CA GLU A 332 30.80 -35.73 4.03
C GLU A 332 29.50 -36.26 3.40
N SER A 333 28.34 -35.87 3.92
CA SER A 333 27.04 -36.33 3.45
C SER A 333 26.70 -35.88 2.01
N VAL A 334 27.09 -34.65 1.62
CA VAL A 334 26.94 -34.13 0.25
C VAL A 334 27.90 -34.85 -0.70
N ASN A 335 29.13 -35.14 -0.26
CA ASN A 335 30.08 -35.90 -1.06
C ASN A 335 29.61 -37.35 -1.27
N GLU A 336 28.98 -37.96 -0.25
CA GLU A 336 28.34 -39.26 -0.37
C GLU A 336 27.18 -39.23 -1.37
N LEU A 337 26.29 -38.23 -1.30
CA LEU A 337 25.23 -38.06 -2.29
C LEU A 337 25.80 -37.90 -3.72
N LEU A 338 26.90 -37.16 -3.88
CA LEU A 338 27.55 -37.00 -5.18
C LEU A 338 28.19 -38.29 -5.69
N SER A 339 28.68 -39.16 -4.80
CA SER A 339 29.19 -40.49 -5.19
C SER A 339 28.05 -41.42 -5.61
N ASP A 340 26.93 -41.40 -4.87
CA ASP A 340 25.69 -42.11 -5.24
C ASP A 340 25.20 -41.71 -6.64
N ILE A 341 25.11 -40.40 -6.88
CA ILE A 341 24.72 -39.84 -8.18
C ILE A 341 25.67 -40.27 -9.30
N SER A 342 26.98 -40.28 -9.03
CA SER A 342 27.99 -40.68 -10.01
C SER A 342 27.87 -42.17 -10.35
N PHE A 343 27.64 -43.02 -9.35
CA PHE A 343 27.39 -44.45 -9.53
C PHE A 343 26.17 -44.71 -10.44
N VAL A 344 25.04 -44.03 -10.20
CA VAL A 344 23.85 -44.17 -11.07
C VAL A 344 24.13 -43.65 -12.49
N LEU A 345 24.86 -42.54 -12.61
CA LEU A 345 25.23 -41.97 -13.91
C LEU A 345 26.10 -42.92 -14.74
N GLU A 346 27.06 -43.61 -14.13
CA GLU A 346 27.91 -44.61 -14.80
C GLU A 346 27.11 -45.78 -15.37
N LYS A 347 25.96 -46.11 -14.75
CA LYS A 347 25.06 -47.18 -15.23
C LYS A 347 24.12 -46.72 -16.35
N CYS A 348 24.11 -45.43 -16.69
CA CYS A 348 23.38 -44.89 -17.85
C CYS A 348 24.11 -45.20 -19.17
N THR A 349 24.28 -46.48 -19.49
CA THR A 349 24.94 -46.93 -20.74
C THR A 349 23.93 -47.29 -21.82
N LEU A 350 24.13 -46.74 -23.01
CA LEU A 350 23.36 -47.08 -24.21
C LEU A 350 24.06 -48.24 -24.92
N SER A 351 23.53 -49.46 -24.78
CA SER A 351 23.96 -50.61 -25.58
C SER A 351 22.83 -51.02 -26.51
N TYR A 352 23.08 -51.01 -27.82
CA TYR A 352 22.09 -51.38 -28.82
C TYR A 352 21.73 -52.86 -28.69
N GLY A 353 20.43 -53.17 -28.54
CA GLY A 353 19.92 -54.55 -28.57
C GLY A 353 20.00 -55.34 -27.26
N VAL A 354 20.41 -54.73 -26.14
CA VAL A 354 20.43 -55.37 -24.82
C VAL A 354 19.48 -54.66 -23.88
N GLN A 355 18.56 -55.40 -23.26
CA GLN A 355 17.68 -54.90 -22.21
C GLN A 355 18.53 -54.61 -20.97
N ASN A 356 19.02 -53.38 -20.86
CA ASN A 356 20.08 -53.02 -19.92
C ASN A 356 19.47 -52.74 -18.53
N ASN A 357 19.15 -53.80 -17.78
CA ASN A 357 18.59 -53.71 -16.42
C ASN A 357 19.55 -53.08 -15.39
N ASN A 358 20.80 -52.81 -15.77
CA ASN A 358 21.84 -52.23 -14.92
C ASN A 358 21.43 -50.91 -14.26
N LEU A 359 20.70 -50.04 -14.97
CA LEU A 359 20.24 -48.78 -14.41
C LEU A 359 19.10 -48.96 -13.42
N LYS A 360 18.16 -49.87 -13.69
CA LYS A 360 17.08 -50.22 -12.73
C LYS A 360 17.67 -50.81 -11.45
N ILE A 361 18.66 -51.71 -11.56
CA ILE A 361 19.37 -52.27 -10.40
C ILE A 361 20.06 -51.16 -9.59
N ALA A 362 20.70 -50.20 -10.27
CA ALA A 362 21.34 -49.08 -9.59
C ALA A 362 20.35 -48.17 -8.86
N ILE A 363 19.16 -47.96 -9.42
CA ILE A 363 18.06 -47.23 -8.78
C ILE A 363 17.57 -47.99 -7.54
N GLU A 364 17.40 -49.31 -7.61
CA GLU A 364 17.00 -50.13 -6.45
C GLU A 364 18.07 -50.11 -5.35
N THR A 365 19.36 -50.17 -5.70
CA THR A 365 20.44 -50.02 -4.71
C THR A 365 20.43 -48.63 -4.05
N LEU A 366 20.05 -47.59 -4.78
CA LEU A 366 19.88 -46.26 -4.21
C LEU A 366 18.64 -46.19 -3.28
N LYS A 367 17.55 -46.88 -3.63
CA LYS A 367 16.35 -47.01 -2.78
C LYS A 367 16.67 -47.63 -1.42
N ASP A 368 17.55 -48.62 -1.37
CA ASP A 368 17.97 -49.27 -0.11
C ASP A 368 18.67 -48.32 0.87
N LYS A 369 19.26 -47.22 0.37
CA LYS A 369 19.91 -46.18 1.19
C LYS A 369 18.94 -45.13 1.73
N ILE A 370 17.66 -45.17 1.32
CA ILE A 370 16.69 -44.14 1.63
C ILE A 370 15.83 -44.58 2.81
N SER A 371 15.78 -43.74 3.83
CA SER A 371 14.73 -43.85 4.86
C SER A 371 13.45 -43.21 4.30
N PHE A 372 12.51 -44.03 3.83
CA PHE A 372 11.26 -43.55 3.22
C PHE A 372 10.39 -42.77 4.20
N ASP A 373 10.22 -43.25 5.43
CA ASP A 373 9.37 -42.59 6.44
C ASP A 373 9.84 -41.16 6.72
N THR A 374 11.16 -40.98 6.94
CA THR A 374 11.74 -39.65 7.17
C THR A 374 11.66 -38.74 5.95
N ALA A 375 11.81 -39.29 4.73
CA ALA A 375 11.68 -38.51 3.50
C ALA A 375 10.23 -37.99 3.31
N VAL A 376 9.23 -38.82 3.60
CA VAL A 376 7.81 -38.44 3.54
C VAL A 376 7.47 -37.39 4.60
N GLU A 377 8.04 -37.47 5.80
CA GLU A 377 7.89 -36.44 6.83
C GLU A 377 8.49 -35.08 6.39
N VAL A 378 9.66 -35.09 5.75
CA VAL A 378 10.27 -33.88 5.17
C VAL A 378 9.41 -33.32 4.03
N GLU A 379 8.85 -34.17 3.17
CA GLU A 379 7.94 -33.75 2.10
C GLU A 379 6.65 -33.12 2.67
N ALA A 380 6.12 -33.65 3.76
CA ALA A 380 4.95 -33.09 4.45
C ALA A 380 5.24 -31.75 5.15
N THR A 381 6.51 -31.46 5.44
CA THR A 381 6.92 -30.20 6.07
C THR A 381 6.73 -29.04 5.09
N LYS A 382 5.94 -28.04 5.51
CA LYS A 382 5.64 -26.84 4.72
C LYS A 382 6.34 -25.61 5.28
N LEU A 383 6.81 -24.75 4.37
CA LEU A 383 7.22 -23.39 4.67
C LEU A 383 6.03 -22.63 5.27
N LYS A 384 6.18 -22.18 6.51
CA LYS A 384 5.20 -21.30 7.16
C LYS A 384 5.42 -19.87 6.69
N HIS A 385 4.34 -19.12 6.53
CA HIS A 385 4.41 -17.70 6.16
C HIS A 385 5.26 -16.91 7.15
N GLY A 386 6.18 -16.09 6.64
CA GLY A 386 7.09 -15.27 7.43
C GLY A 386 8.35 -15.99 7.93
N ASN A 387 8.46 -17.31 7.73
CA ASN A 387 9.68 -18.03 8.08
C ASN A 387 10.77 -17.79 7.04
N TYR A 388 12.00 -17.60 7.53
CA TYR A 388 13.18 -17.51 6.67
C TYR A 388 13.44 -18.81 5.88
N TYR A 389 13.79 -18.63 4.60
CA TYR A 389 14.37 -19.62 3.70
C TYR A 389 15.37 -18.88 2.80
N ASP A 390 16.55 -19.41 2.49
CA ASP A 390 17.54 -18.64 1.70
C ASP A 390 17.15 -18.53 0.21
N TYR A 391 16.98 -17.29 -0.27
CA TYR A 391 16.59 -16.98 -1.65
C TYR A 391 17.57 -17.50 -2.70
N LYS A 392 18.84 -17.75 -2.33
CA LYS A 392 19.86 -18.30 -3.25
C LYS A 392 19.45 -19.67 -3.80
N PHE A 393 18.61 -20.41 -3.09
CA PHE A 393 18.09 -21.70 -3.55
C PHE A 393 16.86 -21.60 -4.46
N LEU A 394 16.27 -20.42 -4.68
CA LEU A 394 15.05 -20.28 -5.50
C LEU A 394 15.25 -20.77 -6.93
N LYS A 395 16.38 -20.41 -7.56
CA LYS A 395 16.67 -20.81 -8.94
C LYS A 395 16.80 -22.33 -9.07
N ILE A 396 17.50 -22.94 -8.12
CA ILE A 396 17.71 -24.38 -8.05
C ILE A 396 16.40 -25.13 -7.77
N ALA A 397 15.60 -24.64 -6.81
CA ALA A 397 14.27 -25.15 -6.53
C ALA A 397 13.40 -25.13 -7.79
N CYS A 398 13.42 -24.02 -8.54
CA CYS A 398 12.72 -23.89 -9.81
C CYS A 398 13.18 -24.94 -10.83
N GLU A 399 14.49 -25.13 -11.00
CA GLU A 399 15.04 -26.13 -11.92
C GLU A 399 14.69 -27.57 -11.54
N ILE A 400 14.70 -27.91 -10.25
CA ILE A 400 14.33 -29.25 -9.78
C ILE A 400 12.84 -29.51 -9.98
N VAL A 401 11.96 -28.55 -9.66
CA VAL A 401 10.52 -28.70 -9.91
C VAL A 401 10.24 -28.82 -11.41
N LEU A 402 10.95 -28.10 -12.27
CA LEU A 402 10.85 -28.24 -13.73
C LEU A 402 11.34 -29.60 -14.22
N LEU A 403 12.40 -30.14 -13.64
CA LEU A 403 12.87 -31.50 -13.94
C LEU A 403 11.83 -32.55 -13.54
N GLU A 404 11.20 -32.39 -12.38
CA GLU A 404 10.15 -33.28 -11.90
C GLU A 404 8.88 -33.22 -12.77
N GLU A 405 8.45 -32.02 -13.17
CA GLU A 405 7.32 -31.85 -14.10
C GLU A 405 7.63 -32.44 -15.48
N ASN A 406 8.85 -32.24 -15.97
CA ASN A 406 9.32 -32.92 -17.17
C ASN A 406 9.19 -34.43 -16.96
N ALA A 407 9.76 -34.98 -15.88
CA ALA A 407 9.74 -36.40 -15.51
C ALA A 407 8.33 -37.01 -15.59
N LYS A 408 7.31 -36.27 -15.14
CA LYS A 408 5.89 -36.65 -15.20
C LYS A 408 5.23 -36.54 -16.59
N GLY A 409 5.95 -36.05 -17.60
CA GLY A 409 5.48 -35.89 -18.99
C GLY A 409 4.93 -34.50 -19.31
N ASN A 410 5.04 -33.53 -18.41
CA ASN A 410 4.53 -32.17 -18.63
C ASN A 410 5.56 -31.26 -19.32
N TYR A 411 5.84 -31.53 -20.60
CA TYR A 411 6.89 -30.80 -21.34
C TYR A 411 6.60 -29.31 -21.55
N LYS A 412 5.32 -28.92 -21.64
CA LYS A 412 4.90 -27.52 -21.87
C LYS A 412 5.16 -26.60 -20.68
N ILE A 413 5.52 -27.15 -19.52
CA ILE A 413 5.78 -26.35 -18.32
C ILE A 413 6.90 -25.34 -18.54
N TYR A 414 7.94 -25.67 -19.32
CA TYR A 414 9.08 -24.78 -19.57
C TYR A 414 8.64 -23.51 -20.31
N ASP A 415 7.84 -23.67 -21.37
CA ASP A 415 7.31 -22.55 -22.14
C ASP A 415 6.41 -21.69 -21.25
N ASN A 416 5.55 -22.33 -20.46
CA ASN A 416 4.66 -21.66 -19.53
C ASN A 416 5.42 -20.89 -18.46
N THR A 417 6.56 -21.39 -17.93
CA THR A 417 7.28 -20.72 -16.84
C THR A 417 8.39 -19.78 -17.30
N SER A 418 8.62 -19.65 -18.62
CA SER A 418 9.73 -18.86 -19.18
C SER A 418 9.78 -17.41 -18.66
N THR A 419 8.64 -16.70 -18.70
CA THR A 419 8.53 -15.33 -18.18
C THR A 419 8.82 -15.25 -16.68
N MET A 420 8.33 -16.22 -15.90
CA MET A 420 8.61 -16.26 -14.45
C MET A 420 10.09 -16.44 -14.18
N MET A 421 10.79 -17.25 -14.99
CA MET A 421 12.23 -17.44 -14.82
C MET A 421 13.00 -16.14 -15.07
N SER A 422 12.65 -15.39 -16.12
CA SER A 422 13.28 -14.08 -16.36
C SER A 422 13.01 -13.08 -15.23
N ARG A 423 11.81 -13.12 -14.62
CA ARG A 423 11.47 -12.29 -13.45
C ARG A 423 12.20 -12.74 -12.18
N LEU A 424 12.40 -14.04 -12.01
CA LEU A 424 13.23 -14.59 -10.93
C LEU A 424 14.69 -14.16 -11.09
N ASP A 425 15.26 -14.24 -12.29
CA ASP A 425 16.61 -13.75 -12.57
C ASP A 425 16.72 -12.24 -12.27
N TYR A 426 15.71 -11.46 -12.66
CA TYR A 426 15.63 -10.04 -12.27
C TYR A 426 15.65 -9.86 -10.75
N PHE A 427 14.86 -10.63 -9.99
CA PHE A 427 14.91 -10.57 -8.53
C PHE A 427 16.30 -10.90 -7.98
N LEU A 428 16.92 -11.98 -8.45
CA LEU A 428 18.19 -12.48 -7.94
C LEU A 428 19.38 -11.58 -8.29
N ASP A 429 19.41 -11.01 -9.49
CA ASP A 429 20.58 -10.32 -10.03
C ASP A 429 20.45 -8.79 -10.00
N ASN A 430 19.24 -8.24 -10.02
CA ASN A 430 19.06 -6.78 -10.03
C ASN A 430 19.35 -6.17 -8.65
N SER A 431 20.12 -5.07 -8.65
CA SER A 431 20.48 -4.33 -7.45
C SER A 431 19.32 -3.60 -6.79
N GLU A 432 18.28 -3.22 -7.55
CA GLU A 432 17.04 -2.62 -7.01
C GLU A 432 16.35 -3.57 -6.02
N CYS A 433 16.51 -4.89 -6.15
CA CYS A 433 15.92 -5.88 -5.23
C CYS A 433 16.78 -6.14 -3.97
N ASN A 434 17.96 -5.50 -3.83
CA ASN A 434 18.89 -5.80 -2.73
C ASN A 434 18.35 -5.43 -1.34
N PHE A 435 17.45 -4.45 -1.24
CA PHE A 435 16.79 -4.12 0.02
C PHE A 435 15.81 -5.23 0.47
N MET A 436 15.41 -6.11 -0.45
CA MET A 436 14.54 -7.24 -0.17
C MET A 436 15.29 -8.50 0.20
N LYS A 437 16.51 -8.68 -0.33
CA LYS A 437 17.43 -9.81 -0.08
C LYS A 437 18.09 -9.74 1.31
N VAL A 438 17.26 -9.59 2.33
CA VAL A 438 17.70 -9.54 3.73
C VAL A 438 17.93 -10.97 4.20
N GLU A 439 19.08 -11.22 4.83
CA GLU A 439 19.34 -12.49 5.49
C GLU A 439 18.46 -12.66 6.74
N ASN A 440 18.65 -13.73 7.51
CA ASN A 440 17.81 -14.10 8.65
C ASN A 440 17.95 -13.12 9.85
N LYS A 441 17.46 -11.88 9.68
CA LYS A 441 17.54 -10.76 10.63
C LYS A 441 16.27 -10.61 11.47
N TYR A 442 15.11 -11.00 10.93
CA TYR A 442 13.81 -10.88 11.57
C TYR A 442 13.22 -12.28 11.77
N SER A 443 12.78 -12.59 12.98
CA SER A 443 12.26 -13.92 13.31
C SER A 443 10.89 -14.19 12.67
N ASP A 444 10.07 -13.15 12.62
CA ASP A 444 8.71 -13.17 12.09
C ASP A 444 8.24 -11.76 11.70
N GLU A 445 7.01 -11.67 11.19
CA GLU A 445 6.35 -10.43 10.80
C GLU A 445 6.24 -9.41 11.96
N SER A 446 5.99 -9.87 13.19
CA SER A 446 5.82 -9.00 14.36
C SER A 446 7.15 -8.39 14.79
N ASP A 447 8.23 -9.17 14.74
CA ASP A 447 9.59 -8.68 14.99
C ASP A 447 10.02 -7.66 13.92
N TYR A 448 9.68 -7.88 12.65
CA TYR A 448 9.88 -6.91 11.57
C TYR A 448 9.13 -5.59 11.83
N LEU A 449 7.84 -5.67 12.13
CA LEU A 449 7.00 -4.50 12.46
C LEU A 449 7.55 -3.70 13.63
N LYS A 450 8.07 -4.38 14.66
CA LYS A 450 8.67 -3.74 15.84
C LYS A 450 9.99 -3.06 15.53
N LYS A 451 10.89 -3.71 14.79
CA LYS A 451 12.26 -3.21 14.54
C LYS A 451 12.32 -2.17 13.41
N VAL A 452 11.54 -2.34 12.35
CA VAL A 452 11.59 -1.48 11.15
C VAL A 452 10.50 -0.42 11.20
N LEU A 453 9.28 -0.82 11.55
CA LEU A 453 8.15 0.10 11.57
C LEU A 453 7.85 0.64 12.96
N PHE A 454 8.58 0.28 14.02
CA PHE A 454 8.36 0.75 15.39
C PHE A 454 6.90 0.64 15.83
N ILE A 455 6.23 -0.45 15.43
CA ILE A 455 4.88 -0.82 15.87
C ILE A 455 5.03 -1.76 17.07
N ASP A 456 4.31 -1.48 18.16
CA ASP A 456 4.49 -2.15 19.46
C ASP A 456 5.94 -2.09 20.01
N SER A 457 6.69 -1.06 19.61
CA SER A 457 8.03 -0.75 20.12
C SER A 457 7.98 0.26 21.28
N GLU A 458 8.98 0.17 22.18
CA GLU A 458 9.21 1.17 23.21
C GLU A 458 9.74 2.48 22.62
N ASP A 459 10.62 2.40 21.60
CA ASP A 459 11.06 3.55 20.81
C ASP A 459 10.00 3.92 19.77
N LYS A 460 9.07 4.79 20.15
CA LYS A 460 7.92 5.15 19.30
C LYS A 460 8.26 6.23 18.29
N LYS A 461 8.52 5.83 17.03
CA LYS A 461 8.58 6.75 15.89
C LYS A 461 7.20 7.13 15.38
N GLN A 462 6.78 8.39 15.47
CA GLN A 462 5.45 8.82 15.03
C GLN A 462 5.33 8.93 13.51
N LEU A 463 6.39 9.35 12.82
CA LEU A 463 6.42 9.50 11.37
C LEU A 463 7.56 8.69 10.77
N ILE A 464 7.23 7.79 9.86
CA ILE A 464 8.16 7.01 9.07
C ILE A 464 7.97 7.41 7.61
N VAL A 465 9.02 7.90 6.97
CA VAL A 465 9.03 8.22 5.54
C VAL A 465 9.93 7.21 4.84
N ILE A 466 9.38 6.51 3.86
CA ILE A 466 10.12 5.59 2.98
C ILE A 466 10.27 6.29 1.63
N ASP A 467 11.47 6.82 1.37
CA ASP A 467 11.85 7.36 0.07
C ASP A 467 11.98 6.23 -0.93
N SER A 468 10.98 6.13 -1.80
CA SER A 468 10.81 5.13 -2.85
C SER A 468 11.07 5.71 -4.25
N SER A 469 11.66 6.91 -4.34
CA SER A 469 11.91 7.62 -5.61
C SER A 469 12.79 6.86 -6.60
N GLU A 470 13.65 5.96 -6.10
CA GLU A 470 14.57 5.16 -6.90
C GLU A 470 13.98 3.81 -7.35
N LEU A 471 12.79 3.44 -6.87
CA LEU A 471 12.18 2.16 -7.19
C LEU A 471 11.49 2.21 -8.55
N SER A 472 11.76 1.20 -9.38
CA SER A 472 10.94 0.92 -10.56
C SER A 472 9.48 0.64 -10.17
N ARG A 473 8.57 0.83 -11.12
CA ARG A 473 7.12 0.69 -10.89
C ARG A 473 6.75 -0.67 -10.30
N ASP A 474 7.29 -1.75 -10.85
CA ASP A 474 6.95 -3.11 -10.41
C ASP A 474 7.40 -3.38 -8.97
N ILE A 475 8.60 -2.89 -8.60
CA ILE A 475 9.12 -3.03 -7.24
C ILE A 475 8.35 -2.14 -6.27
N LEU A 476 7.96 -0.93 -6.71
CA LEU A 476 7.14 -0.02 -5.93
C LEU A 476 5.77 -0.63 -5.60
N GLU A 477 5.10 -1.20 -6.60
CA GLU A 477 3.82 -1.90 -6.45
C GLU A 477 3.95 -3.12 -5.51
N LEU A 478 5.02 -3.90 -5.64
CA LEU A 478 5.28 -5.02 -4.74
C LEU A 478 5.53 -4.55 -3.30
N THR A 479 6.39 -3.55 -3.14
CA THR A 479 6.79 -3.01 -1.83
C THR A 479 5.59 -2.44 -1.09
N SER A 480 4.75 -1.67 -1.78
CA SER A 480 3.53 -1.12 -1.18
C SER A 480 2.53 -2.22 -0.82
N SER A 481 2.36 -3.24 -1.67
CA SER A 481 1.49 -4.38 -1.41
C SER A 481 1.89 -5.11 -0.12
N VAL A 482 3.16 -5.53 -0.03
CA VAL A 482 3.69 -6.28 1.12
C VAL A 482 3.58 -5.45 2.40
N LEU A 483 3.98 -4.17 2.35
CA LEU A 483 3.93 -3.28 3.50
C LEU A 483 2.49 -3.06 3.99
N CYS A 484 1.56 -2.77 3.06
CA CYS A 484 0.16 -2.56 3.39
C CYS A 484 -0.46 -3.83 3.97
N ARG A 485 -0.19 -5.00 3.38
CA ARG A 485 -0.69 -6.29 3.86
C ARG A 485 -0.18 -6.58 5.27
N ILE A 486 1.12 -6.49 5.52
CA ILE A 486 1.70 -6.80 6.83
C ILE A 486 1.12 -5.89 7.92
N VAL A 487 1.00 -4.59 7.63
CA VAL A 487 0.36 -3.63 8.57
C VAL A 487 -1.12 -3.99 8.78
N PHE A 488 -1.84 -4.34 7.71
CA PHE A 488 -3.24 -4.73 7.78
C PHE A 488 -3.46 -6.03 8.58
N ASP A 489 -2.69 -7.07 8.30
CA ASP A 489 -2.77 -8.38 8.96
C ASP A 489 -2.46 -8.25 10.46
N HIS A 490 -1.46 -7.47 10.83
CA HIS A 490 -1.20 -7.11 12.22
C HIS A 490 -2.41 -6.46 12.89
N ARG A 491 -3.00 -5.43 12.26
CA ARG A 491 -4.17 -4.73 12.81
C ARG A 491 -5.43 -5.60 12.86
N LYS A 492 -5.60 -6.50 11.90
CA LYS A 492 -6.71 -7.47 11.82
C LYS A 492 -6.68 -8.50 12.95
N ARG A 493 -5.48 -8.86 13.43
CA ARG A 493 -5.30 -9.78 14.57
C ARG A 493 -5.74 -9.18 15.92
N LEU A 494 -5.78 -7.85 16.04
CA LEU A 494 -6.21 -7.18 17.27
C LEU A 494 -7.74 -7.19 17.43
N THR A 495 -8.21 -7.32 18.67
CA THR A 495 -9.65 -7.36 19.01
C THR A 495 -10.03 -6.30 20.05
N GLY A 496 -11.32 -5.92 20.07
CA GLY A 496 -11.88 -5.00 21.07
C GLY A 496 -11.12 -3.66 21.17
N GLU A 497 -10.80 -3.28 22.41
CA GLU A 497 -10.11 -2.02 22.72
C GLU A 497 -8.65 -1.98 22.20
N GLN A 498 -7.98 -3.12 22.03
CA GLN A 498 -6.62 -3.14 21.47
C GLN A 498 -6.63 -2.68 20.01
N ARG A 499 -7.68 -3.02 19.25
CA ARG A 499 -7.83 -2.56 17.86
C ARG A 499 -8.14 -1.06 17.78
N LYS A 500 -8.76 -0.46 18.80
CA LYS A 500 -9.05 0.99 18.79
C LYS A 500 -7.83 1.85 19.17
N LYS A 501 -6.87 1.27 19.89
CA LYS A 501 -5.64 1.96 20.29
C LYS A 501 -4.62 2.02 19.14
N ASN A 502 -3.77 3.06 19.18
CA ASN A 502 -2.64 3.27 18.28
C ASN A 502 -2.98 3.09 16.79
N PRO A 503 -3.85 3.94 16.21
CA PRO A 503 -4.14 3.88 14.77
C PRO A 503 -2.86 4.08 13.95
N ILE A 504 -2.80 3.37 12.81
CA ILE A 504 -1.70 3.46 11.84
C ILE A 504 -2.28 4.05 10.55
N HIS A 505 -1.69 5.14 10.08
CA HIS A 505 -2.07 5.82 8.86
C HIS A 505 -1.01 5.58 7.78
N LEU A 506 -1.44 4.97 6.68
CA LEU A 506 -0.65 4.81 5.47
C LEU A 506 -0.93 6.00 4.55
N VAL A 507 0.12 6.72 4.15
CA VAL A 507 0.06 7.87 3.24
C VAL A 507 0.82 7.49 1.97
N LEU A 508 0.12 7.48 0.84
CA LEU A 508 0.65 7.07 -0.46
C LEU A 508 0.71 8.29 -1.38
N ASP A 509 1.89 8.86 -1.62
CA ASP A 509 2.00 9.99 -2.53
C ASP A 509 1.92 9.54 -4.00
N GLU A 510 1.25 10.31 -4.84
CA GLU A 510 0.95 9.91 -6.23
C GLU A 510 0.36 8.49 -6.31
N ALA A 511 -0.72 8.26 -5.55
CA ALA A 511 -1.36 6.96 -5.34
C ALA A 511 -1.59 6.13 -6.62
N HIS A 512 -1.77 6.79 -7.76
CA HIS A 512 -1.91 6.18 -9.08
C HIS A 512 -0.69 5.35 -9.54
N ARG A 513 0.49 5.53 -8.90
CA ARG A 513 1.71 4.75 -9.16
C ARG A 513 1.72 3.39 -8.47
N TYR A 514 0.91 3.18 -7.43
CA TYR A 514 0.85 1.92 -6.66
C TYR A 514 -0.31 1.02 -7.07
N ILE A 515 -1.29 1.56 -7.79
CA ILE A 515 -2.50 0.85 -8.15
C ILE A 515 -2.36 0.37 -9.58
N LYS A 516 -2.36 -0.95 -9.76
CA LYS A 516 -2.50 -1.56 -11.08
C LYS A 516 -3.87 -1.16 -11.61
N LYS A 517 -3.94 -0.56 -12.81
CA LYS A 517 -5.23 -0.42 -13.48
C LYS A 517 -5.78 -1.83 -13.64
N ASP A 518 -7.00 -2.08 -13.14
CA ASP A 518 -7.74 -3.27 -13.55
C ASP A 518 -7.81 -3.22 -15.07
N THR A 519 -7.00 -4.05 -15.70
CA THR A 519 -7.13 -4.34 -17.12
C THR A 519 -8.23 -5.38 -17.20
N ASP A 520 -9.41 -4.94 -17.63
CA ASP A 520 -10.50 -5.81 -18.07
C ASP A 520 -10.02 -6.90 -19.03
#